data_AF-A0A7U9WSN3-F1
#
_entry.id   AF-A0A7U9WSN3-F1
#
_cell.length_a   1.000
_cell.length_b   1.000
_cell.length_c   1.000
_cell.angle_alpha   90.00
_cell.angle_beta   90.00
_cell.angle_gamma   90.00
#
_symmetry.space_group_name_H-M   'P 1'
#
loop_
_entity.id
_entity.type
_entity.pdbx_description
1 polymer ?
#
loop_
_entity_poly.entity_id
_entity_poly.type
_entity_poly.pdbx_seq_one_letter_code
_entity_poly.pdbx_strand_id
1 'polypeptide(L)'
;MENASMLKFHGDDIILKEGGTYEEMYKIISGSVAVYIRYGEKEEHLIGIYSKSKCFGETNVLSGQPSIYTVVAYGDVLLMRITKDSLEEFIRKNPRNAIDIMQNMVHTNMLMQKNIDLLLDDIYEKQDINKRRTEEMKDKIKQYRMNGFNFLGV
;
A
#
# COMPACT_ATOMS: atom_id res chain seq x y z
N MET A 1 -18.71 24.19 15.55
CA MET A 1 -18.92 23.09 14.60
C MET A 1 -18.31 23.53 13.28
N GLU A 2 -17.04 23.23 13.09
CA GLU A 2 -16.33 23.61 11.86
C GLU A 2 -16.79 22.63 10.77
N ASN A 3 -17.55 23.16 9.81
CA ASN A 3 -18.06 22.39 8.67
C ASN A 3 -16.89 21.85 7.84
N ALA A 4 -17.14 20.76 7.11
CA ALA A 4 -16.21 20.18 6.15
C ALA A 4 -15.50 21.28 5.33
N SER A 5 -14.17 21.35 5.43
CA SER A 5 -13.39 22.39 4.76
C SER A 5 -12.87 21.89 3.42
N MET A 6 -12.95 22.75 2.40
CA MET A 6 -12.43 22.46 1.07
C MET A 6 -10.94 22.80 1.04
N LEU A 7 -10.10 21.83 0.68
CA LEU A 7 -8.65 21.97 0.60
C LEU A 7 -8.18 21.73 -0.82
N LYS A 8 -7.21 22.55 -1.27
CA LYS A 8 -6.56 22.41 -2.56
C LYS A 8 -5.12 21.96 -2.35
N PHE A 9 -4.70 21.01 -3.16
CA PHE A 9 -3.34 20.50 -3.22
C PHE A 9 -2.87 20.53 -4.68
N HIS A 10 -1.58 20.74 -4.87
CA HIS A 10 -0.91 20.70 -6.16
C HIS A 10 -0.16 19.38 -6.34
N GLY A 11 0.25 19.07 -7.57
CA GLY A 11 0.99 17.85 -7.86
C GLY A 11 2.18 17.67 -6.92
N ASP A 12 2.39 16.42 -6.49
CA ASP A 12 3.45 16.00 -5.57
C ASP A 12 3.30 16.45 -4.10
N ASP A 13 2.24 17.19 -3.76
CA ASP A 13 1.93 17.48 -2.36
C ASP A 13 1.59 16.18 -1.59
N ILE A 14 2.27 15.97 -0.46
CA ILE A 14 1.96 14.87 0.46
C ILE A 14 0.79 15.27 1.35
N ILE A 15 -0.34 14.58 1.19
CA ILE A 15 -1.57 14.85 1.94
C ILE A 15 -1.62 14.02 3.23
N LEU A 16 -1.23 12.74 3.13
CA LEU A 16 -1.06 11.83 4.27
C LEU A 16 0.28 11.13 4.13
N LYS A 17 0.95 10.86 5.25
CA LYS A 17 2.22 10.12 5.29
C LYS A 17 2.04 8.83 6.08
N GLU A 18 2.63 7.76 5.56
CA GLU A 18 2.70 6.47 6.24
C GLU A 18 3.32 6.63 7.65
N GLY A 19 2.74 5.94 8.63
CA GLY A 19 3.09 6.07 10.05
C GLY A 19 2.58 7.34 10.73
N GLY A 20 2.01 8.29 9.99
CA GLY A 20 1.40 9.50 10.55
C GLY A 20 0.05 9.23 11.20
N THR A 21 -0.26 10.00 12.24
CA THR A 21 -1.58 9.97 12.91
C THR A 21 -2.42 11.13 12.42
N TYR A 22 -3.68 10.85 12.08
CA TYR A 22 -4.61 11.82 11.50
C TYR A 22 -5.99 11.67 12.12
N GLU A 23 -6.63 12.79 12.45
CA GLU A 23 -8.00 12.82 13.00
C GLU A 23 -9.04 13.24 11.96
N GLU A 24 -8.61 13.31 10.69
CA GLU A 24 -9.45 13.59 9.54
C GLU A 24 -9.23 12.60 8.41
N MET A 25 -10.25 12.51 7.57
CA MET A 25 -10.23 11.82 6.29
C MET A 25 -10.63 12.80 5.19
N TYR A 26 -10.47 12.38 3.95
CA TYR A 26 -10.71 13.23 2.80
C TYR A 26 -11.60 12.55 1.78
N LYS A 27 -12.52 13.31 1.19
CA LYS A 27 -13.26 12.91 -0.01
C LYS A 27 -12.74 13.69 -1.22
N ILE A 28 -12.45 12.99 -2.31
CA ILE A 28 -11.95 13.59 -3.54
C ILE A 28 -13.13 14.20 -4.31
N ILE A 29 -13.11 15.53 -4.46
CA ILE A 29 -14.13 16.30 -5.17
C ILE A 29 -13.76 16.45 -6.64
N SER A 30 -12.48 16.69 -6.93
CA SER A 30 -11.90 16.69 -8.28
C SER A 30 -10.39 16.39 -8.23
N GLY A 31 -9.85 15.95 -9.35
CA GLY A 31 -8.46 15.50 -9.44
C GLY A 31 -8.28 14.06 -8.98
N SER A 32 -7.02 13.67 -8.77
CA SER A 32 -6.62 12.32 -8.41
C SER A 32 -5.46 12.34 -7.42
N VAL A 33 -5.35 11.31 -6.60
CA VAL A 33 -4.23 11.10 -5.68
C VAL A 33 -3.61 9.74 -5.95
N ALA A 34 -2.31 9.63 -5.72
CA ALA A 34 -1.57 8.38 -5.76
C ALA A 34 -1.31 7.88 -4.34
N VAL A 35 -1.54 6.58 -4.11
CA VAL A 35 -1.41 5.93 -2.80
C VAL A 35 -0.23 4.98 -2.83
N TYR A 36 0.69 5.13 -1.90
CA TYR A 36 1.96 4.41 -1.85
C TYR A 36 2.21 3.74 -0.50
N ILE A 37 2.95 2.64 -0.52
CA ILE A 37 3.66 2.11 0.66
C ILE A 37 5.15 2.41 0.47
N ARG A 38 5.86 2.75 1.55
CA ARG A 38 7.29 3.08 1.54
C ARG A 38 7.65 4.19 0.55
N TYR A 39 6.82 5.22 0.50
CA TYR A 39 6.99 6.36 -0.41
C TYR A 39 8.35 7.06 -0.20
N GLY A 40 9.10 7.24 -1.30
CA GLY A 40 10.45 7.81 -1.29
C GLY A 40 11.56 6.85 -0.84
N GLU A 41 11.25 5.57 -0.62
CA GLU A 41 12.23 4.53 -0.27
C GLU A 41 12.51 3.59 -1.45
N LYS A 42 13.52 2.71 -1.31
CA LYS A 42 13.92 1.77 -2.36
C LYS A 42 12.82 0.78 -2.72
N GLU A 43 12.04 0.35 -1.74
CA GLU A 43 10.90 -0.56 -1.91
C GLU A 43 9.56 0.18 -2.00
N GLU A 44 9.55 1.40 -2.55
CA GLU A 44 8.33 2.15 -2.86
C GLU A 44 7.40 1.31 -3.74
N HIS A 45 6.11 1.29 -3.38
CA HIS A 45 5.11 0.57 -4.13
C HIS A 45 3.82 1.37 -4.29
N LEU A 46 3.42 1.62 -5.54
CA LEU A 46 2.15 2.26 -5.87
C LEU A 46 1.01 1.26 -5.69
N ILE A 47 0.12 1.54 -4.74
CA ILE A 47 -1.09 0.75 -4.47
C ILE A 47 -2.18 1.07 -5.49
N GLY A 48 -2.31 2.34 -5.88
CA GLY A 48 -3.26 2.75 -6.90
C GLY A 48 -3.46 4.26 -6.98
N ILE A 49 -4.30 4.66 -7.92
CA ILE A 49 -4.71 6.05 -8.14
C ILE A 49 -6.19 6.19 -7.77
N TYR A 50 -6.49 7.04 -6.79
CA TYR A 50 -7.84 7.33 -6.36
C TYR A 50 -8.31 8.65 -6.97
N SER A 51 -9.54 8.69 -7.45
CA SER A 51 -10.10 9.85 -8.14
C SER A 51 -11.46 10.24 -7.54
N LYS A 52 -12.14 11.22 -8.14
CA LYS A 52 -13.45 11.74 -7.71
C LYS A 52 -14.40 10.65 -7.16
N SER A 53 -15.08 11.01 -6.07
CA SER A 53 -16.00 10.15 -5.29
C SER A 53 -15.33 9.11 -4.40
N LYS A 54 -14.02 8.85 -4.55
CA LYS A 54 -13.25 8.09 -3.57
C LYS A 54 -12.93 8.92 -2.34
N CYS A 55 -12.72 8.22 -1.24
CA CYS A 55 -12.23 8.74 0.03
C CYS A 55 -10.92 8.04 0.38
N PHE A 56 -10.12 8.67 1.23
CA PHE A 56 -8.94 8.07 1.83
C PHE A 56 -8.75 8.63 3.25
N GLY A 57 -7.96 7.94 4.07
CA GLY A 57 -7.78 8.27 5.50
C GLY A 57 -8.95 7.83 6.39
N GLU A 58 -9.95 7.15 5.83
CA GLU A 58 -11.09 6.61 6.60
C GLU A 58 -10.63 5.65 7.70
N THR A 59 -9.59 4.86 7.44
CA THR A 59 -9.01 3.94 8.42
C THR A 59 -8.45 4.67 9.62
N ASN A 60 -7.77 5.81 9.42
CA ASN A 60 -7.23 6.63 10.50
C ASN A 60 -8.35 7.13 11.42
N VAL A 61 -9.38 7.76 10.85
CA VAL A 61 -10.50 8.32 11.61
C VAL A 61 -11.28 7.25 12.38
N LEU A 62 -11.51 6.09 11.76
CA LEU A 62 -12.37 5.05 12.31
C LEU A 62 -11.66 4.11 13.28
N SER A 63 -10.37 3.84 13.08
CA SER A 63 -9.60 2.93 13.95
C SER A 63 -8.72 3.65 14.97
N GLY A 64 -8.43 4.94 14.77
CA GLY A 64 -7.43 5.68 15.55
C GLY A 64 -5.99 5.21 15.34
N GLN A 65 -5.74 4.34 14.37
CA GLN A 65 -4.40 3.82 14.08
C GLN A 65 -3.61 4.77 13.14
N PRO A 66 -2.27 4.72 13.18
CA PRO A 66 -1.43 5.39 12.20
C PRO A 66 -1.75 4.98 10.76
N SER A 67 -1.45 5.85 9.81
CA SER A 67 -1.69 5.58 8.39
C SER A 67 -0.78 4.47 7.90
N ILE A 68 -1.34 3.53 7.14
CA ILE A 68 -0.62 2.39 6.57
C ILE A 68 -0.06 2.67 5.16
N TYR A 69 -0.29 3.88 4.64
CA TYR A 69 0.16 4.32 3.33
C TYR A 69 0.41 5.83 3.31
N THR A 70 1.16 6.29 2.32
CA THR A 70 1.32 7.70 1.98
C THR A 70 0.37 8.04 0.83
N VAL A 71 -0.28 9.21 0.90
CA VAL A 71 -1.16 9.73 -0.17
C VAL A 71 -0.57 11.03 -0.71
N VAL A 72 -0.33 11.05 -2.02
CA VAL A 72 0.30 12.15 -2.74
C VAL A 72 -0.66 12.68 -3.81
N ALA A 73 -0.77 13.99 -3.94
CA ALA A 73 -1.57 14.61 -4.99
C ALA A 73 -1.00 14.30 -6.38
N TYR A 74 -1.87 13.83 -7.29
CA TYR A 74 -1.52 13.52 -8.67
C TYR A 74 -2.06 14.61 -9.59
N GLY A 75 -1.31 15.71 -9.66
CA GLY A 75 -1.75 16.98 -10.25
C GLY A 75 -2.58 17.82 -9.27
N ASP A 76 -3.38 18.75 -9.78
CA ASP A 76 -4.24 19.60 -8.94
C ASP A 76 -5.44 18.79 -8.39
N VAL A 77 -5.59 18.81 -7.07
CA VAL A 77 -6.63 18.06 -6.35
C VAL A 77 -7.44 18.98 -5.46
N LEU A 78 -8.75 18.78 -5.48
CA LEU A 78 -9.69 19.41 -4.55
C LEU A 78 -10.28 18.35 -3.64
N LEU A 79 -10.07 18.52 -2.34
CA LEU A 79 -10.52 17.62 -1.30
C LEU A 79 -11.54 18.30 -0.40
N MET A 80 -12.49 17.52 0.09
CA MET A 80 -13.29 17.87 1.25
C MET A 80 -12.69 17.18 2.46
N ARG A 81 -12.28 17.93 3.48
CA ARG A 81 -11.81 17.41 4.77
C ARG A 81 -13.02 17.06 5.63
N ILE A 82 -13.00 15.86 6.22
CA ILE A 82 -14.01 15.37 7.16
C ILE A 82 -13.28 14.95 8.44
N THR A 83 -13.49 15.68 9.52
CA THR A 83 -12.98 15.31 10.85
C THR A 83 -13.83 14.21 11.47
N LYS A 84 -13.27 13.50 12.45
CA LYS A 84 -14.00 12.50 13.25
C LYS A 84 -15.36 13.00 13.76
N ASP A 85 -15.39 14.20 14.32
CA ASP A 85 -16.60 14.81 14.89
C ASP A 85 -17.65 15.17 13.83
N SER A 86 -17.22 15.47 12.60
CA SER A 86 -18.11 15.83 11.49
C SER A 86 -18.58 14.62 10.65
N LEU A 87 -18.02 13.43 10.89
CA LEU A 87 -18.26 12.24 10.07
C LEU A 87 -19.73 11.80 10.10
N GLU A 88 -20.36 11.78 11.27
CA GLU A 88 -21.77 11.41 11.38
C GLU A 88 -22.68 12.36 10.61
N GLU A 89 -22.42 13.67 10.70
CA GLU A 89 -23.20 14.68 9.97
C GLU A 89 -22.98 14.55 8.46
N PHE A 90 -21.74 14.30 8.03
CA PHE A 90 -21.40 14.05 6.63
C PHE A 90 -22.14 12.84 6.05
N ILE A 91 -22.27 11.76 6.82
CA ILE A 91 -23.06 10.59 6.42
C ILE A 91 -24.56 10.92 6.45
N ARG A 92 -25.05 11.62 7.48
CA ARG A 92 -26.47 11.98 7.62
C ARG A 92 -26.95 12.86 6.48
N LYS A 93 -26.12 13.81 6.01
CA LYS A 93 -26.44 14.70 4.87
C LYS A 93 -26.55 13.94 3.55
N ASN A 94 -25.77 12.88 3.38
CA ASN A 94 -25.86 12.02 2.20
C ASN A 94 -25.45 10.58 2.56
N PRO A 95 -26.42 9.69 2.83
CA PRO A 95 -26.15 8.31 3.24
C PRO A 95 -25.31 7.50 2.25
N ARG A 96 -25.26 7.90 0.98
CA ARG A 96 -24.39 7.28 -0.04
C ARG A 96 -22.90 7.43 0.32
N ASN A 97 -22.53 8.45 1.08
CA ASN A 97 -21.17 8.61 1.58
C ASN A 97 -20.70 7.42 2.42
N ALA A 98 -21.58 6.79 3.21
CA ALA A 98 -21.22 5.59 3.96
C ALA A 98 -20.91 4.41 3.02
N ILE A 99 -21.67 4.28 1.93
CA ILE A 99 -21.41 3.25 0.90
C ILE A 99 -20.06 3.50 0.22
N ASP A 100 -19.76 4.76 -0.13
CA ASP A 100 -18.48 5.14 -0.73
C ASP A 100 -17.31 4.76 0.20
N ILE A 101 -17.44 5.04 1.50
CA ILE A 101 -16.45 4.67 2.53
C ILE A 101 -16.28 3.15 2.62
N MET A 102 -17.38 2.40 2.75
CA MET A 102 -17.33 0.94 2.82
C MET A 102 -16.69 0.31 1.58
N GLN A 103 -17.03 0.80 0.39
CA GLN A 103 -16.45 0.32 -0.86
C GLN A 103 -14.94 0.59 -0.93
N ASN A 104 -14.45 1.71 -0.38
CA ASN A 104 -13.03 2.01 -0.34
C ASN A 104 -12.29 1.10 0.63
N MET A 105 -12.85 0.81 1.81
CA MET A 105 -12.25 -0.16 2.72
C MET A 105 -12.14 -1.54 2.10
N VAL A 106 -13.19 -2.01 1.42
CA VAL A 106 -13.16 -3.30 0.72
C VAL A 106 -12.07 -3.30 -0.36
N HIS A 107 -11.99 -2.23 -1.15
CA HIS A 107 -10.97 -2.10 -2.19
C HIS A 107 -9.55 -2.12 -1.61
N THR A 108 -9.28 -1.31 -0.58
CA THR A 108 -7.98 -1.24 0.07
C THR A 108 -7.62 -2.59 0.69
N ASN A 109 -8.55 -3.27 1.37
CA ASN A 109 -8.33 -4.61 1.94
C ASN A 109 -8.01 -5.66 0.87
N MET A 110 -8.73 -5.65 -0.27
CA MET A 110 -8.46 -6.56 -1.39
C MET A 110 -7.08 -6.31 -2.02
N LEU A 111 -6.68 -5.05 -2.19
CA LEU A 111 -5.35 -4.71 -2.71
C LEU A 111 -4.25 -5.18 -1.76
N MET A 112 -4.42 -5.00 -0.45
CA MET A 112 -3.47 -5.51 0.54
C MET A 112 -3.36 -7.03 0.53
N GLN A 113 -4.49 -7.74 0.46
CA GLN A 113 -4.48 -9.22 0.36
C GLN A 113 -3.72 -9.68 -0.89
N LYS A 114 -4.04 -9.10 -2.05
CA LYS A 114 -3.37 -9.44 -3.30
C LYS A 114 -1.86 -9.18 -3.26
N ASN A 115 -1.44 -8.06 -2.65
CA ASN A 115 -0.02 -7.75 -2.51
C ASN A 115 0.69 -8.73 -1.56
N ILE A 116 0.03 -9.18 -0.50
CA ILE A 116 0.56 -10.23 0.40
C ILE A 116 0.72 -11.55 -0.36
N ASP A 117 -0.29 -11.96 -1.13
CA ASP A 117 -0.23 -13.20 -1.91
C ASP A 117 0.94 -13.18 -2.91
N LEU A 118 1.09 -12.08 -3.65
CA LEU A 118 2.21 -11.90 -4.59
C LEU A 118 3.58 -11.95 -3.89
N LEU A 119 3.70 -11.37 -2.69
CA LEU A 119 4.93 -11.43 -1.91
C LEU A 119 5.21 -12.84 -1.39
N LEU A 120 4.18 -13.57 -0.97
CA LEU A 120 4.32 -14.96 -0.53
C LEU A 120 4.79 -15.84 -1.69
N ASP A 121 4.18 -15.71 -2.87
CA ASP A 121 4.58 -16.45 -4.07
C ASP A 121 6.06 -16.20 -4.42
N ASP A 122 6.51 -14.94 -4.41
CA ASP A 122 7.91 -14.58 -4.66
C ASP A 122 8.87 -15.16 -3.60
N ILE A 123 8.48 -15.20 -2.33
CA ILE A 123 9.26 -15.83 -1.25
C ILE A 123 9.38 -17.34 -1.48
N TYR A 124 8.26 -18.01 -1.82
CA TYR A 124 8.25 -19.45 -2.04
C TYR A 124 9.06 -19.84 -3.29
N GLU A 125 8.93 -19.09 -4.39
CA GLU A 125 9.73 -19.32 -5.60
C GLU A 125 11.24 -19.15 -5.33
N LYS A 126 11.63 -18.07 -4.63
CA LYS A 126 13.04 -17.83 -4.26
C LYS A 126 13.60 -18.92 -3.35
N GLN A 127 12.81 -19.44 -2.42
CA GLN A 127 13.22 -20.56 -1.57
C GLN A 127 13.46 -21.84 -2.38
N ASP A 128 12.57 -22.17 -3.32
CA ASP A 128 12.72 -23.35 -4.17
C ASP A 128 13.98 -23.25 -5.06
N ILE A 129 14.20 -22.08 -5.67
CA ILE A 129 15.40 -21.80 -6.47
C ILE A 129 16.68 -21.94 -5.64
N ASN A 130 16.70 -21.38 -4.42
CA ASN A 130 17.87 -21.48 -3.54
C ASN A 130 18.14 -22.92 -3.09
N LYS A 131 17.09 -23.71 -2.85
CA LYS A 131 17.23 -25.13 -2.52
C LYS A 131 17.85 -25.91 -3.68
N ARG A 132 17.34 -25.74 -4.90
CA ARG A 132 17.89 -26.38 -6.11
C ARG A 132 19.36 -26.00 -6.35
N ARG A 133 19.72 -24.72 -6.23
CA ARG A 133 21.12 -24.27 -6.36
C ARG A 133 22.03 -24.93 -5.33
N THR A 134 21.55 -25.09 -4.10
CA THR A 134 22.32 -25.74 -3.03
C THR A 134 22.55 -27.23 -3.33
N GLU A 135 21.55 -27.92 -3.87
CA GLU A 135 21.65 -29.34 -4.29
C GLU A 135 22.63 -29.51 -5.45
N GLU A 136 22.51 -28.70 -6.51
CA GLU A 136 23.44 -28.71 -7.65
C GLU A 136 24.89 -28.46 -7.22
N MET A 137 25.10 -27.54 -6.28
CA MET A 137 26.42 -27.20 -5.77
C MET A 137 27.02 -28.36 -4.95
N LYS A 138 26.20 -29.07 -4.15
CA LYS A 138 26.61 -30.30 -3.46
C LYS A 138 27.01 -31.39 -4.45
N ASP A 139 26.25 -31.56 -5.52
CA ASP A 139 26.54 -32.59 -6.53
C ASP A 139 27.84 -32.27 -7.30
N LYS A 140 28.04 -31.01 -7.69
CA LYS A 140 29.33 -30.57 -8.27
C LYS A 140 30.50 -30.81 -7.32
N ILE A 141 30.37 -30.49 -6.03
CA ILE A 141 31.41 -30.75 -5.02
C ILE A 141 31.73 -32.25 -4.92
N LYS A 142 30.72 -33.13 -4.88
CA LYS A 142 30.92 -34.59 -4.89
C LYS A 142 31.66 -35.05 -6.13
N GLN A 143 31.30 -34.53 -7.30
CA GLN A 143 31.90 -34.89 -8.57
C GLN A 143 33.37 -34.48 -8.66
N TYR A 144 33.72 -33.26 -8.21
CA TYR A 144 35.12 -32.84 -8.09
C TYR A 144 35.91 -33.72 -7.13
N ARG A 145 35.31 -34.11 -6.00
CA ARG A 145 35.96 -35.00 -5.02
C ARG A 145 36.22 -36.39 -5.62
N MET A 146 35.27 -36.96 -6.37
CA MET A 146 35.43 -38.25 -7.05
C MET A 146 36.48 -38.20 -8.17
N ASN A 147 36.49 -37.14 -8.97
CA ASN A 147 37.46 -36.99 -10.06
C ASN A 147 38.89 -36.71 -9.57
N GLY A 148 39.06 -36.07 -8.41
CA GLY A 148 40.37 -35.83 -7.80
C GLY A 148 41.08 -37.10 -7.28
N PHE A 149 40.35 -38.16 -6.95
CA PHE A 149 40.93 -39.44 -6.51
C PHE A 149 41.48 -40.29 -7.67
N ASN A 150 41.02 -40.06 -8.91
CA ASN A 150 41.51 -40.80 -10.08
C ASN A 150 42.88 -40.31 -10.61
N PHE A 151 43.46 -39.25 -10.03
CA PHE A 151 44.77 -38.71 -10.44
C PHE A 151 45.95 -39.13 -9.55
N LEU A 152 45.72 -39.88 -8.47
CA LEU A 152 46.76 -40.35 -7.54
C LEU A 152 47.03 -41.86 -7.64
N GLY A 153 46.47 -42.54 -8.64
CA GLY A 153 46.68 -43.96 -8.90
C GLY A 153 47.42 -44.20 -10.22
N VAL A 154 48.69 -43.80 -10.29
CA VAL A 154 49.69 -44.33 -11.23
C VAL A 154 50.99 -44.55 -10.46
#